data_AF-A0A658NMF9-F1
#
_entry.id   AF-A0A658NMF9-F1
#
_cell.length_a   1.000
_cell.length_b   1.000
_cell.length_c   1.000
_cell.angle_alpha   90.00
_cell.angle_beta   90.00
_cell.angle_gamma   90.00
#
_symmetry.space_group_name_H-M   'P 1'
#
loop_
_entity.id
_entity.type
_entity.pdbx_description
1 polymer ?
#
loop_
_entity_poly.entity_id
_entity_poly.type
_entity_poly.pdbx_seq_one_letter_code
_entity_poly.pdbx_strand_id
1 'polypeptide(L)'
;LARQPGAYFLSRPRRFGKSLFVDTLKELFEGNEPLFRGLFIHDQWDWQRRYPVILLDFAAGVVQSRAELDEAIRERLSANQRRLGIACE
;
A
#
# COMPACT_ATOMS: atom_id res chain seq x y z
N LEU A 1 -14.28 2.20 -5.22
CA LEU A 1 -13.08 2.76 -4.58
C LEU A 1 -12.08 3.24 -5.63
N ALA A 2 -11.37 2.37 -6.36
CA ALA A 2 -10.36 2.81 -7.34
C ALA A 2 -10.88 3.53 -8.62
N ARG A 3 -12.18 3.82 -8.71
CA ARG A 3 -12.79 4.56 -9.83
C ARG A 3 -13.03 6.04 -9.52
N GLN A 4 -12.90 6.44 -8.26
CA GLN A 4 -13.12 7.81 -7.82
C GLN A 4 -11.95 8.24 -6.91
N PRO A 5 -11.36 9.42 -7.13
CA PRO A 5 -10.35 9.95 -6.23
C PRO A 5 -11.00 10.28 -4.88
N GLY A 6 -10.33 9.96 -3.78
CA GLY A 6 -10.83 10.27 -2.46
C GLY A 6 -10.06 9.58 -1.34
N ALA A 7 -10.28 10.08 -0.12
CA ALA A 7 -9.87 9.41 1.10
C ALA A 7 -11.00 8.49 1.56
N TYR A 8 -10.66 7.22 1.80
CA TYR A 8 -11.64 6.22 2.19
C TYR A 8 -11.26 5.61 3.54
N PHE A 9 -12.24 5.55 4.43
CA PHE A 9 -12.13 4.74 5.63
C PHE A 9 -12.56 3.31 5.33
N LEU A 10 -11.71 2.35 5.66
CA LEU A 10 -11.98 0.92 5.50
C LEU A 10 -11.95 0.26 6.88
N SER A 11 -13.08 -0.30 7.29
CA SER A 11 -13.13 -1.15 8.48
C SER A 11 -12.44 -2.48 8.19
N ARG A 12 -11.52 -2.86 9.06
CA ARG A 12 -10.78 -4.13 8.94
C ARG A 12 -11.66 -5.31 9.37
N PRO A 13 -11.69 -6.43 8.63
CA PRO A 13 -12.39 -7.63 9.05
C PRO A 13 -11.87 -8.19 10.39
N ARG A 14 -12.78 -8.78 11.19
CA ARG A 14 -12.44 -9.35 12.51
C ARG A 14 -11.40 -10.47 12.36
N ARG A 15 -10.36 -10.46 13.20
CA ARG A 15 -9.22 -11.41 13.19
C ARG A 15 -8.38 -11.42 11.91
N PHE A 16 -8.62 -10.49 10.99
CA PHE A 16 -7.73 -10.26 9.86
C PHE A 16 -6.65 -9.28 10.32
N GLY A 17 -5.39 -9.74 10.39
CA GLY A 17 -4.28 -8.96 10.95
C GLY A 17 -4.14 -7.58 10.29
N LYS A 18 -3.64 -6.56 11.02
CA LYS A 18 -3.46 -5.20 10.46
C LYS A 18 -2.56 -5.24 9.22
N SER A 19 -1.35 -5.78 9.38
CA SER A 19 -0.36 -5.83 8.31
C SER A 19 -0.87 -6.67 7.15
N LEU A 20 -1.33 -7.90 7.41
CA LEU A 20 -1.89 -8.76 6.38
C LEU A 20 -3.04 -8.10 5.59
N PHE A 21 -3.93 -7.34 6.24
CA PHE A 21 -5.01 -6.64 5.55
C PHE A 21 -4.48 -5.60 4.57
N VAL A 22 -3.55 -4.76 5.03
CA VAL A 22 -2.98 -3.69 4.21
C VAL A 22 -2.12 -4.26 3.09
N ASP A 23 -1.33 -5.30 3.39
CA ASP A 23 -0.52 -6.01 2.39
C ASP A 23 -1.43 -6.65 1.33
N THR A 24 -2.53 -7.32 1.73
CA THR A 24 -3.50 -7.88 0.79
C THR A 24 -4.02 -6.82 -0.19
N LEU A 25 -4.36 -5.62 0.31
CA LEU A 25 -4.81 -4.53 -0.56
C LEU A 25 -3.68 -4.05 -1.48
N LYS A 26 -2.47 -3.86 -0.95
CA LYS A 26 -1.29 -3.46 -1.73
C LYS A 26 -1.05 -4.43 -2.88
N GLU A 27 -0.94 -5.73 -2.58
CA GLU A 27 -0.65 -6.77 -3.57
C GLU A 27 -1.76 -6.88 -4.63
N LEU A 28 -3.02 -6.67 -4.22
CA LEU A 28 -4.16 -6.66 -5.14
C LEU A 28 -4.07 -5.48 -6.13
N PHE A 29 -3.80 -4.26 -5.62
CA PHE A 29 -3.70 -3.07 -6.46
C PHE A 29 -2.43 -3.05 -7.32
N GLU A 30 -1.34 -3.66 -6.88
CA GLU A 30 -0.12 -3.82 -7.70
C GLU A 30 -0.28 -4.93 -8.76
N GLY A 31 -1.32 -5.76 -8.66
CA GLY A 31 -1.67 -6.77 -9.66
C GLY A 31 -0.85 -8.06 -9.52
N ASN A 32 -0.49 -8.45 -8.29
CA ASN A 32 0.27 -9.66 -8.01
C ASN A 32 -0.63 -10.92 -8.05
N GLU A 33 -1.21 -11.20 -9.22
CA GLU A 33 -2.15 -12.29 -9.51
C GLU A 33 -1.79 -13.65 -8.87
N PRO A 34 -0.52 -14.13 -8.90
CA PRO A 34 -0.19 -15.44 -8.36
C PRO A 34 -0.54 -15.62 -6.87
N LEU A 35 -0.57 -14.54 -6.08
CA LEU A 35 -0.96 -14.57 -4.67
C LEU A 35 -2.45 -14.82 -4.44
N PHE A 36 -3.28 -14.61 -5.47
CA PHE A 36 -4.74 -14.63 -5.38
C PHE A 36 -5.38 -15.81 -6.12
N ARG A 37 -4.60 -16.66 -6.80
CA ARG A 37 -5.11 -17.84 -7.51
C ARG A 37 -5.88 -18.77 -6.58
N GLY A 38 -7.07 -19.17 -7.01
CA GLY A 38 -7.98 -20.02 -6.21
C GLY A 38 -8.72 -19.29 -5.08
N LEU A 39 -8.50 -17.97 -4.90
CA LEU A 39 -9.30 -17.15 -4.00
C LEU A 39 -10.47 -16.51 -4.73
N PHE A 40 -11.50 -16.14 -3.99
CA PHE A 40 -12.73 -15.52 -4.52
C PHE A 40 -12.49 -14.31 -5.45
N ILE A 41 -11.47 -13.50 -5.17
CA ILE A 41 -11.17 -12.28 -5.93
C ILE A 41 -10.54 -12.55 -7.30
N HIS A 42 -10.01 -13.75 -7.53
CA HIS A 42 -9.23 -14.09 -8.72
C HIS A 42 -9.97 -13.77 -10.02
N ASP A 43 -11.20 -14.27 -10.15
CA ASP A 43 -11.97 -14.11 -11.39
C ASP A 43 -12.77 -12.79 -11.43
N GLN A 44 -12.69 -12.00 -10.35
CA GLN A 44 -13.44 -10.76 -10.16
C GLN A 44 -12.58 -9.50 -10.35
N TRP A 45 -11.27 -9.67 -10.51
CA TRP A 45 -10.30 -8.58 -10.64
C TRP A 45 -9.69 -8.53 -12.03
N ASP A 46 -9.47 -7.31 -12.53
CA ASP A 46 -8.74 -7.08 -13.77
C ASP A 46 -7.23 -7.03 -13.49
N TRP A 47 -6.54 -8.15 -13.71
CA TRP A 47 -5.10 -8.30 -13.46
C TRP A 47 -4.21 -7.53 -14.44
N GLN A 48 -4.76 -7.05 -15.56
CA GLN A 48 -4.03 -6.15 -16.47
C GLN A 48 -3.92 -4.75 -15.87
N ARG A 49 -4.85 -4.38 -14.97
CA ARG A 49 -4.88 -3.07 -14.33
C ARG A 49 -3.99 -3.04 -13.08
N ARG A 50 -2.88 -2.31 -13.18
CA ARG A 50 -1.91 -2.12 -12.09
C ARG A 50 -1.88 -0.67 -11.64
N TYR A 51 -1.69 -0.46 -10.34
CA TYR A 51 -1.56 0.85 -9.74
C TYR A 51 -0.24 0.98 -8.98
N PRO A 52 0.44 2.13 -9.04
CA PRO A 52 1.53 2.43 -8.12
C PRO A 52 0.94 2.62 -6.72
N VAL A 53 1.20 1.69 -5.82
CA VAL A 53 0.71 1.76 -4.43
C VAL A 53 1.81 2.31 -3.53
N ILE A 54 1.56 3.39 -2.80
CA ILE A 54 2.48 3.89 -1.78
C ILE A 54 1.97 3.45 -0.41
N LEU A 55 2.75 2.61 0.28
CA LEU A 55 2.50 2.21 1.66
C LEU A 55 3.33 3.09 2.60
N LEU A 56 2.66 3.82 3.49
CA LEU A 56 3.30 4.59 4.55
C LEU A 56 3.00 3.92 5.90
N ASP A 57 4.03 3.34 6.51
CA ASP A 57 3.95 2.79 7.86
C ASP A 57 4.85 3.57 8.83
N PHE A 58 4.23 3.97 9.94
CA PHE A 58 4.85 4.71 11.04
C PHE A 58 4.90 3.85 12.33
N ALA A 59 4.51 2.58 12.25
CA ALA A 59 4.55 1.67 13.40
C ALA A 59 5.98 1.17 13.72
N ALA A 60 6.92 1.30 12.78
CA ALA A 60 8.31 0.91 12.95
C ALA A 60 9.17 2.11 13.42
N GLY A 61 9.71 1.99 14.64
CA GLY A 61 10.63 2.97 15.23
C GLY A 61 9.95 3.93 16.22
N VAL A 62 10.73 4.43 17.18
CA VAL A 62 10.29 5.50 18.08
C VAL A 62 10.71 6.81 17.44
N VAL A 63 9.76 7.52 16.84
CA VAL A 63 9.97 8.90 16.38
C VAL A 63 9.78 9.83 17.57
N GLN A 64 10.86 10.47 18.00
CA GLN A 64 10.87 11.27 19.24
C GLN A 64 10.73 12.77 18.96
N SER A 65 10.88 13.20 17.71
CA SER A 65 10.80 14.60 17.32
C SER A 65 10.13 14.81 15.95
N ARG A 66 9.66 16.04 15.72
CA ARG A 66 9.12 16.44 14.40
C ARG A 66 10.17 16.32 13.30
N ALA A 67 11.42 16.65 13.60
CA ALA A 67 12.52 16.55 12.63
C ALA A 67 12.78 15.09 12.22
N GLU A 68 12.76 14.15 13.17
CA GLU A 68 12.84 12.71 12.88
C GLU A 68 11.65 12.22 12.06
N LEU A 69 10.44 12.73 12.32
CA LEU A 69 9.26 12.37 11.53
C LEU A 69 9.42 12.83 10.08
N ASP A 70 9.85 14.07 9.88
CA ASP A 70 10.06 14.64 8.54
C ASP A 70 11.11 13.83 7.77
N GLU A 71 12.21 13.43 8.42
CA GLU A 71 13.23 12.59 7.80
C GLU A 71 12.70 11.19 7.48
N ALA A 72 12.02 10.56 8.42
CA ALA A 72 11.38 9.26 8.23
C ALA A 72 10.40 9.25 7.03
N ILE A 73 9.65 10.34 6.83
CA ILE A 73 8.76 10.53 5.68
C ILE A 73 9.59 10.67 4.39
N ARG A 74 10.62 11.52 4.36
CA ARG A 74 11.48 11.71 3.18
C ARG A 74 12.16 10.42 2.73
N GLU A 75 12.68 9.64 3.68
CA GLU A 75 13.30 8.33 3.41
C GLU A 75 12.30 7.37 2.75
N ARG A 76 11.08 7.28 3.31
CA ARG A 76 10.01 6.41 2.79
C ARG A 76 9.55 6.85 1.40
N LEU A 77 9.42 8.15 1.15
CA LEU A 77 9.09 8.68 -0.17
C LEU A 77 10.20 8.39 -1.19
N SER A 78 11.46 8.59 -0.81
CA SER A 78 12.63 8.31 -1.65
C SER A 78 12.76 6.82 -1.99
N ALA A 79 12.44 5.94 -1.03
CA ALA A 79 12.37 4.50 -1.27
C ALA A 79 11.26 4.13 -2.26
N ASN A 80 10.10 4.78 -2.17
CA ASN A 80 9.00 4.58 -3.13
C ASN A 80 9.34 5.11 -4.53
N GLN A 81 10.00 6.27 -4.64
CA GLN A 81 10.52 6.79 -5.92
C GLN A 81 11.40 5.76 -6.62
N ARG A 82 12.40 5.21 -5.91
CA ARG A 82 13.28 4.17 -6.45
C ARG A 82 12.51 2.91 -6.86
N ARG A 83 11.60 2.43 -6.00
CA ARG A 83 10.81 1.21 -6.25
C ARG A 83 9.88 1.36 -7.45
N LEU A 84 9.29 2.53 -7.64
CA LEU A 84 8.34 2.82 -8.73
C LEU A 84 9.03 3.35 -9.99
N GLY A 85 10.34 3.66 -9.93
CA GLY A 85 11.08 4.24 -11.05
C GLY A 85 10.64 5.67 -11.39
N ILE A 86 10.23 6.45 -10.39
CA ILE A 86 9.69 7.81 -10.56
C ILE A 86 10.66 8.82 -9.93
N ALA A 87 10.96 9.89 -10.65
CA ALA A 87 11.59 11.09 -10.08
C ALA A 87 10.50 12.11 -9.74
N CYS A 88 10.54 12.68 -8.53
CA CYS A 88 9.70 13.84 -8.19
C CYS A 88 10.58 15.09 -8.15
N GLU A 89 10.06 16.20 -8.63
CA GLU A 89 10.65 17.54 -8.53
C GLU A 89 10.47 18.16 -7.14
#